data_AF-A0A6V7Y6D8-F1
#
_entry.id   AF-A0A6V7Y6D8-F1
#
_cell.length_a   1.000
_cell.length_b   1.000
_cell.length_c   1.000
_cell.angle_alpha   90.00
_cell.angle_beta   90.00
_cell.angle_gamma   90.00
#
_symmetry.space_group_name_H-M   'P 1'
#
loop_
_entity.id
_entity.type
_entity.pdbx_description
1 polymer ?
#
loop_
_entity_poly.entity_id
_entity_poly.type
_entity_poly.pdbx_seq_one_letter_code
_entity_poly.pdbx_strand_id
1 'polypeptide(L)'
;QKAANINITKRLNATMSGYLPVHCICAMLHWRSFSKYSTSINEWVKTQMLECHTPIHPIVPHLLENFASSCIPSETYPHFNQSIDEQFFQEIFSGEIFDDSKLVIRILSLAFLIAFTFKLDSSSNKEGGTIKTPKAYSQSLWKSIPIRYLLIVADMRHSDFQHIRLMLQRYLVLSLPHLLPEQMHFDSFKGLTSHIFTRGKRSIVPVSEFGFALEDATNGRGFFKLSKLTDLLFNLPIQSQMPHFENILQAMTVSLDEERWPRALVEKLALLWERFDSVLPRRLHEDTIRLWLKSPQASQIPNLDDRDNDFIISHTPLILFRADSRVFKSPPHLKCFCRLLSFYLAASRDANYLKLTRAIAYNTKSEMAEKEELLRSFIGTQRLAVVQVFIELCDGGPQKYT
;
A
#
# COMPACT_ATOMS: atom_id res chain seq x y z
N GLN A 1 -9.91 15.01 -33.51
CA GLN A 1 -10.74 13.89 -34.01
C GLN A 1 -9.93 12.75 -34.61
N LYS A 2 -9.21 12.89 -35.75
CA LYS A 2 -8.42 11.77 -36.34
C LYS A 2 -7.38 11.13 -35.40
N ALA A 3 -6.76 11.93 -34.51
CA ALA A 3 -5.78 11.49 -33.53
C ALA A 3 -6.32 10.53 -32.44
N ALA A 4 -7.60 10.61 -32.08
CA ALA A 4 -8.21 9.67 -31.12
C ALA A 4 -8.65 8.35 -31.76
N ASN A 5 -8.70 8.30 -33.09
CA ASN A 5 -9.02 7.09 -33.86
C ASN A 5 -7.75 6.29 -34.23
N ILE A 6 -6.61 6.62 -33.63
CA ILE A 6 -5.37 5.86 -33.82
C ILE A 6 -5.54 4.47 -33.20
N ASN A 7 -5.16 3.43 -33.94
CA ASN A 7 -5.34 2.05 -33.50
C ASN A 7 -4.54 1.72 -32.23
N ILE A 8 -5.09 0.84 -31.40
CA ILE A 8 -4.39 0.27 -30.25
C ILE A 8 -3.24 -0.60 -30.75
N THR A 9 -2.08 -0.49 -30.09
CA THR A 9 -0.94 -1.37 -30.35
C THR A 9 -1.16 -2.66 -29.58
N LYS A 10 -1.60 -3.71 -30.28
CA LYS A 10 -1.89 -5.02 -29.69
C LYS A 10 -0.62 -5.69 -29.18
N ARG A 11 -0.71 -6.35 -28.03
CA ARG A 11 0.39 -7.12 -27.40
C ARG A 11 1.71 -6.35 -27.27
N LEU A 12 1.63 -5.06 -26.93
CA LEU A 12 2.78 -4.16 -26.81
C LEU A 12 3.81 -4.70 -25.81
N ASN A 13 5.03 -4.96 -26.28
CA ASN A 13 6.16 -5.42 -25.45
C ASN A 13 7.48 -4.85 -26.00
N ALA A 14 8.57 -4.95 -25.23
CA ALA A 14 9.87 -4.35 -25.53
C ALA A 14 10.59 -4.92 -26.78
N THR A 15 10.16 -6.06 -27.32
CA THR A 15 10.75 -6.65 -28.53
C THR A 15 10.22 -5.99 -29.81
N MET A 16 9.12 -5.26 -29.72
CA MET A 16 8.54 -4.56 -30.87
C MET A 16 9.41 -3.37 -31.28
N SER A 17 9.75 -3.29 -32.55
CA SER A 17 10.56 -2.21 -33.14
C SER A 17 9.74 -1.28 -34.04
N GLY A 18 10.25 -0.07 -34.27
CA GLY A 18 9.67 0.90 -35.20
C GLY A 18 8.68 1.88 -34.56
N TYR A 19 8.13 2.78 -35.37
CA TYR A 19 7.20 3.81 -34.93
C TYR A 19 5.78 3.26 -34.80
N LEU A 20 5.48 2.70 -33.62
CA LEU A 20 4.17 2.19 -33.25
C LEU A 20 3.15 3.31 -32.96
N PRO A 21 1.84 3.06 -33.13
CA PRO A 21 0.76 4.01 -32.82
C PRO A 21 0.86 4.68 -31.44
N VAL A 22 1.31 3.92 -30.43
CA VAL A 22 1.52 4.41 -29.06
C VAL A 22 2.54 5.57 -28.98
N HIS A 23 3.54 5.61 -29.86
CA HIS A 23 4.51 6.71 -29.90
C HIS A 23 3.84 8.03 -30.32
N CYS A 24 2.93 7.97 -31.29
CA CYS A 24 2.18 9.13 -31.75
C CYS A 24 1.26 9.66 -30.64
N ILE A 25 0.53 8.77 -29.95
CA ILE A 25 -0.30 9.15 -28.80
C ILE A 25 0.54 9.77 -27.69
N CYS A 26 1.67 9.15 -27.35
CA CYS A 26 2.58 9.65 -26.33
C CYS A 26 3.09 11.06 -26.67
N ALA A 27 3.49 11.31 -27.93
CA ALA A 27 3.89 12.63 -28.38
C ALA A 27 2.75 13.65 -28.27
N MET A 28 1.54 13.31 -28.71
CA MET A 28 0.38 14.21 -28.62
C MET A 28 -0.03 14.54 -27.18
N LEU A 29 0.13 13.59 -26.25
CA LEU A 29 -0.06 13.83 -24.82
C LEU A 29 1.01 14.78 -24.27
N HIS A 30 2.27 14.59 -24.65
CA HIS A 30 3.37 15.50 -24.28
C HIS A 30 3.08 16.94 -24.72
N TRP A 31 2.59 17.12 -25.96
CA TRP A 31 2.20 18.43 -26.51
C TRP A 31 0.81 18.93 -26.06
N ARG A 32 0.17 18.29 -25.09
CA ARG A 32 -1.17 18.66 -24.57
C ARG A 32 -2.26 18.74 -25.66
N SER A 33 -2.09 18.07 -26.79
CA SER A 33 -2.97 18.21 -27.96
C SER A 33 -4.39 17.75 -27.66
N PHE A 34 -4.55 16.63 -26.94
CA PHE A 34 -5.87 16.12 -26.58
C PHE A 34 -6.64 17.08 -25.68
N SER A 35 -5.97 17.68 -24.70
CA SER A 35 -6.59 18.65 -23.79
C SER A 35 -6.93 19.96 -24.50
N LYS A 36 -6.07 20.44 -25.41
CA LYS A 36 -6.30 21.66 -26.20
C LYS A 36 -7.54 21.56 -27.10
N TYR A 37 -7.80 20.38 -27.65
CA TYR A 37 -8.92 20.14 -28.55
C TYR A 37 -10.07 19.33 -27.91
N SER A 38 -10.12 19.28 -26.56
CA SER A 38 -11.14 18.55 -25.78
C SER A 38 -11.45 17.15 -26.31
N THR A 39 -10.41 16.44 -26.76
CA THR A 39 -10.55 15.11 -27.35
C THR A 39 -10.32 14.06 -26.27
N SER A 40 -11.35 13.25 -25.97
CA SER A 40 -11.24 12.17 -24.99
C SER A 40 -10.23 11.11 -25.46
N ILE A 41 -9.29 10.77 -24.57
CA ILE A 41 -8.24 9.76 -24.81
C ILE A 41 -8.21 8.67 -23.72
N ASN A 42 -9.07 8.79 -22.70
CA ASN A 42 -9.09 7.92 -21.53
C ASN A 42 -9.31 6.45 -21.91
N GLU A 43 -10.34 6.16 -22.71
CA GLU A 43 -10.63 4.79 -23.17
C GLU A 43 -9.49 4.18 -23.97
N TRP A 44 -8.81 4.99 -24.79
CA TRP A 44 -7.65 4.54 -25.54
C TRP A 44 -6.52 4.12 -24.60
N VAL A 45 -6.23 4.91 -23.58
CA VAL A 45 -5.18 4.60 -22.59
C VAL A 45 -5.53 3.34 -21.80
N LYS A 46 -6.78 3.22 -21.32
CA LYS A 46 -7.25 2.01 -20.62
C LYS A 46 -7.07 0.76 -21.48
N THR A 47 -7.52 0.82 -22.73
CA THR A 47 -7.40 -0.30 -23.68
C THR A 47 -5.94 -0.60 -24.01
N GLN A 48 -5.09 0.41 -24.17
CA GLN A 48 -3.67 0.22 -24.45
C GLN A 48 -2.92 -0.40 -23.27
N MET A 49 -3.28 -0.05 -22.03
CA MET A 49 -2.70 -0.67 -20.82
C MET A 49 -3.02 -2.16 -20.75
N LEU A 50 -4.25 -2.57 -21.13
CA LEU A 50 -4.66 -3.98 -21.19
C LEU A 50 -3.89 -4.78 -22.26
N GLU A 51 -3.46 -4.13 -23.33
CA GLU A 51 -2.69 -4.75 -24.41
C GLU A 51 -1.17 -4.79 -24.14
N CYS A 52 -0.69 -4.26 -23.01
CA CYS A 52 0.73 -4.33 -22.65
C CYS A 52 1.12 -5.72 -22.12
N HIS A 53 2.30 -6.21 -22.49
CA HIS A 53 2.84 -7.51 -22.11
C HIS A 53 4.31 -7.39 -21.69
N THR A 54 4.80 -8.37 -20.95
CA THR A 54 6.22 -8.45 -20.58
C THR A 54 7.07 -8.97 -21.75
N PRO A 55 8.33 -8.53 -21.89
CA PRO A 55 8.94 -7.41 -21.17
C PRO A 55 8.28 -6.07 -21.52
N ILE A 56 8.09 -5.18 -20.54
CA ILE A 56 7.36 -3.91 -20.73
C ILE A 56 8.10 -3.00 -21.71
N HIS A 57 7.39 -2.49 -22.72
CA HIS A 57 7.98 -1.59 -23.73
C HIS A 57 8.45 -0.25 -23.11
N PRO A 58 9.62 0.31 -23.50
CA PRO A 58 10.19 1.55 -22.94
C PRO A 58 9.31 2.81 -23.05
N ILE A 59 8.36 2.82 -23.99
CA ILE A 59 7.40 3.92 -24.18
C ILE A 59 6.32 3.98 -23.10
N VAL A 60 6.02 2.86 -22.43
CA VAL A 60 4.87 2.75 -21.52
C VAL A 60 5.00 3.69 -20.32
N PRO A 61 6.16 3.81 -19.63
CA PRO A 61 6.31 4.80 -18.56
C PRO A 61 6.02 6.23 -19.03
N HIS A 62 6.53 6.62 -20.20
CA HIS A 62 6.31 7.94 -20.79
C HIS A 62 4.83 8.18 -21.13
N LEU A 63 4.14 7.17 -21.66
CA LEU A 63 2.70 7.23 -21.93
C LEU A 63 1.93 7.53 -20.63
N LEU A 64 2.17 6.75 -19.57
CA LEU A 64 1.48 6.90 -18.29
C LEU A 64 1.78 8.26 -17.64
N GLU A 65 3.03 8.69 -17.67
CA GLU A 65 3.44 9.99 -17.11
C GLU A 65 2.80 11.15 -17.87
N ASN A 66 2.87 11.15 -19.20
CA ASN A 66 2.31 12.21 -20.02
C ASN A 66 0.79 12.25 -19.88
N PHE A 67 0.13 11.09 -19.80
CA PHE A 67 -1.31 11.02 -19.54
C PHE A 67 -1.65 11.58 -18.15
N ALA A 68 -0.96 11.15 -17.08
CA ALA A 68 -1.17 11.70 -15.74
C ALA A 68 -0.96 13.21 -15.69
N SER A 69 0.07 13.75 -16.38
CA SER A 69 0.28 15.20 -16.51
C SER A 69 -0.87 15.90 -17.23
N SER A 70 -1.42 15.27 -18.27
CA SER A 70 -2.51 15.83 -19.07
C SER A 70 -3.83 15.90 -18.29
N CYS A 71 -3.98 15.11 -17.23
CA CYS A 71 -5.14 15.14 -16.35
C CYS A 71 -5.09 16.28 -15.31
N ILE A 72 -3.94 16.94 -15.15
CA ILE A 72 -3.78 18.03 -14.19
C ILE A 72 -3.83 19.38 -14.93
N PRO A 73 -4.67 20.33 -14.48
CA PRO A 73 -4.73 21.66 -15.08
C PRO A 73 -3.39 22.40 -14.95
N SER A 74 -3.10 23.29 -15.91
CA SER A 74 -1.94 24.18 -15.89
C SER A 74 -2.38 25.61 -16.17
N GLU A 75 -1.60 26.60 -15.73
CA GLU A 75 -1.85 28.02 -16.02
C GLU A 75 -1.98 28.28 -17.53
N THR A 76 -1.17 27.59 -18.33
CA THR A 76 -1.20 27.69 -19.79
C THR A 76 -2.33 26.87 -20.44
N TYR A 77 -2.86 25.87 -19.73
CA TYR A 77 -3.85 24.92 -20.26
C TYR A 77 -4.91 24.61 -19.20
N PRO A 78 -6.00 25.41 -19.14
CA PRO A 78 -7.08 25.20 -18.17
C PRO A 78 -7.92 23.95 -18.51
N HIS A 79 -7.95 23.54 -19.77
CA HIS A 79 -8.54 22.26 -20.19
C HIS A 79 -7.57 21.12 -19.88
N PHE A 80 -8.08 20.05 -19.29
CA PHE A 80 -7.34 18.85 -18.92
C PHE A 80 -8.15 17.59 -19.25
N ASN A 81 -7.46 16.46 -19.40
CA ASN A 81 -8.11 15.19 -19.70
C ASN A 81 -8.76 14.59 -18.45
N GLN A 82 -9.88 13.89 -18.62
CA GLN A 82 -10.45 13.10 -17.54
C GLN A 82 -9.50 11.97 -17.14
N SER A 83 -9.21 11.85 -15.84
CA SER A 83 -8.45 10.73 -15.28
C SER A 83 -9.20 9.41 -15.42
N ILE A 84 -8.48 8.30 -15.38
CA ILE A 84 -9.10 6.96 -15.40
C ILE A 84 -10.09 6.84 -14.25
N ASP A 85 -11.26 6.28 -14.54
CA ASP A 85 -12.31 6.07 -13.57
C ASP A 85 -11.87 5.13 -12.45
N GLU A 86 -12.38 5.35 -11.24
CA GLU A 86 -11.99 4.53 -10.08
C GLU A 86 -12.45 3.07 -10.23
N GLN A 87 -13.59 2.85 -10.88
CA GLN A 87 -14.16 1.52 -11.10
C GLN A 87 -13.21 0.61 -11.89
N PHE A 88 -12.55 1.12 -12.93
CA PHE A 88 -11.52 0.39 -13.66
C PHE A 88 -10.42 -0.17 -12.74
N PHE A 89 -9.94 0.62 -11.79
CA PHE A 89 -8.92 0.14 -10.84
C PHE A 89 -9.49 -0.87 -9.84
N GLN A 90 -10.71 -0.64 -9.35
CA GLN A 90 -11.38 -1.59 -8.46
C GLN A 90 -11.53 -2.96 -9.13
N GLU A 91 -11.90 -3.01 -10.41
CA GLU A 91 -11.99 -4.26 -11.19
C GLU A 91 -10.63 -4.95 -11.37
N ILE A 92 -9.57 -4.18 -11.65
CA ILE A 92 -8.19 -4.70 -11.82
C ILE A 92 -7.64 -5.29 -10.52
N PHE A 93 -7.86 -4.61 -9.38
CA PHE A 93 -7.38 -5.06 -8.08
C PHE A 93 -8.34 -6.02 -7.37
N SER A 94 -9.51 -6.30 -7.96
CA SER A 94 -10.41 -7.36 -7.51
C SER A 94 -9.90 -8.77 -7.86
N GLY A 95 -10.41 -9.75 -7.12
CA GLY A 95 -10.10 -11.17 -7.30
C GLY A 95 -8.82 -11.61 -6.61
N GLU A 96 -8.18 -12.65 -7.13
CA GLU A 96 -6.96 -13.22 -6.53
C GLU A 96 -5.77 -12.26 -6.69
N ILE A 97 -5.08 -11.97 -5.57
CA ILE A 97 -3.92 -11.06 -5.52
C ILE A 97 -2.75 -11.56 -6.37
N PHE A 98 -2.58 -12.88 -6.47
CA PHE A 98 -1.47 -13.55 -7.15
C PHE A 98 -1.80 -13.97 -8.59
N ASP A 99 -2.93 -13.53 -9.13
CA ASP A 99 -3.30 -13.74 -10.53
C ASP A 99 -2.27 -13.09 -11.47
N ASP A 100 -1.42 -13.93 -12.08
CA ASP A 100 -0.35 -13.50 -12.99
C ASP A 100 -0.92 -12.88 -14.27
N SER A 101 -2.13 -13.25 -14.69
CA SER A 101 -2.78 -12.67 -15.88
C SER A 101 -3.07 -11.17 -15.72
N LYS A 102 -3.32 -10.74 -14.48
CA LYS A 102 -3.54 -9.32 -14.13
C LYS A 102 -2.26 -8.60 -13.69
N LEU A 103 -1.12 -9.28 -13.58
CA LEU A 103 0.08 -8.70 -12.98
C LEU A 103 0.57 -7.46 -13.74
N VAL A 104 0.66 -7.55 -15.08
CA VAL A 104 1.12 -6.43 -15.92
C VAL A 104 0.22 -5.22 -15.72
N ILE A 105 -1.08 -5.38 -15.90
CA ILE A 105 -2.04 -4.28 -15.75
C ILE A 105 -2.06 -3.72 -14.33
N ARG A 106 -1.89 -4.55 -13.29
CA ARG A 106 -1.79 -4.08 -11.89
C ARG A 106 -0.56 -3.21 -11.64
N ILE A 107 0.60 -3.58 -12.19
CA ILE A 107 1.84 -2.79 -12.10
C ILE A 107 1.69 -1.45 -12.86
N LEU A 108 1.13 -1.48 -14.07
CA LEU A 108 0.90 -0.27 -14.85
C LEU A 108 -0.12 0.67 -14.17
N SER A 109 -1.19 0.11 -13.61
CA SER A 109 -2.19 0.84 -12.84
C SER A 109 -1.59 1.47 -11.58
N LEU A 110 -0.76 0.74 -10.84
CA LEU A 110 -0.04 1.29 -9.69
C LEU A 110 0.86 2.46 -10.11
N ALA A 111 1.62 2.30 -11.20
CA ALA A 111 2.49 3.35 -11.71
C ALA A 111 1.71 4.61 -12.09
N PHE A 112 0.59 4.46 -12.79
CA PHE A 112 -0.29 5.57 -13.11
C PHE A 112 -0.86 6.25 -11.86
N LEU A 113 -1.42 5.47 -10.92
CA LEU A 113 -2.04 6.00 -9.70
C LEU A 113 -1.06 6.84 -8.88
N ILE A 114 0.17 6.35 -8.67
CA ILE A 114 1.19 7.09 -7.90
C ILE A 114 1.60 8.35 -8.66
N ALA A 115 1.84 8.27 -9.98
CA ALA A 115 2.22 9.43 -10.77
C ALA A 115 1.11 10.49 -10.83
N PHE A 116 -0.15 10.07 -10.93
CA PHE A 116 -1.31 10.95 -10.89
C PHE A 116 -1.44 11.63 -9.53
N THR A 117 -1.40 10.88 -8.43
CA THR A 117 -1.50 11.43 -7.07
C THR A 117 -0.37 12.41 -6.79
N PHE A 118 0.88 12.07 -7.16
CA PHE A 118 2.02 12.98 -7.00
C PHE A 118 1.79 14.31 -7.74
N LYS A 119 1.27 14.28 -8.97
CA LYS A 119 1.01 15.48 -9.77
C LYS A 119 -0.20 16.27 -9.28
N LEU A 120 -1.26 15.58 -8.87
CA LEU A 120 -2.45 16.19 -8.27
C LEU A 120 -2.07 17.00 -7.05
N ASP A 121 -1.34 16.38 -6.12
CA ASP A 121 -0.93 17.04 -4.89
C ASP A 121 0.07 18.18 -5.12
N SER A 122 0.88 18.10 -6.19
CA SER A 122 1.78 19.18 -6.59
C SER A 122 1.02 20.39 -7.16
N SER A 123 -0.22 20.17 -7.64
CA SER A 123 -1.08 21.21 -8.22
C SER A 123 -2.07 21.81 -7.21
N SER A 124 -2.47 21.07 -6.18
CA SER A 124 -3.49 21.52 -5.21
C SER A 124 -3.05 22.71 -4.35
N ASN A 125 -1.74 22.95 -4.19
CA ASN A 125 -1.21 24.06 -3.40
C ASN A 125 -1.28 25.43 -4.12
N LYS A 126 -1.91 25.51 -5.31
CA LYS A 126 -2.22 26.75 -6.03
C LYS A 126 -3.66 27.21 -5.73
N GLU A 127 -4.00 27.43 -4.46
CA GLU A 127 -5.36 27.78 -3.98
C GLU A 127 -5.90 29.17 -4.42
N GLY A 128 -5.34 29.78 -5.48
CA GLY A 128 -5.84 31.04 -6.06
C GLY A 128 -6.63 30.89 -7.37
N GLY A 129 -6.77 29.67 -7.91
CA GLY A 129 -7.39 29.45 -9.22
C GLY A 129 -8.86 29.03 -9.16
N THR A 130 -9.71 29.62 -10.01
CA THR A 130 -11.12 29.24 -10.23
C THR A 130 -11.31 27.86 -10.91
N ILE A 131 -10.22 27.16 -11.24
CA ILE A 131 -10.24 25.90 -11.98
C ILE A 131 -10.39 24.74 -10.99
N LYS A 132 -11.52 24.02 -11.08
CA LYS A 132 -11.73 22.77 -10.33
C LYS A 132 -10.66 21.74 -10.71
N THR A 133 -9.83 21.35 -9.74
CA THR A 133 -8.87 20.25 -9.87
C THR A 133 -9.60 18.90 -9.91
N PRO A 134 -8.99 17.86 -10.53
CA PRO A 134 -9.59 16.54 -10.51
C PRO A 134 -9.58 15.95 -9.09
N LYS A 135 -10.57 15.10 -8.81
CA LYS A 135 -10.73 14.47 -7.49
C LYS A 135 -9.63 13.43 -7.27
N ALA A 136 -9.08 13.39 -6.05
CA ALA A 136 -8.21 12.29 -5.62
C ALA A 136 -8.98 10.96 -5.56
N TYR A 137 -8.27 9.86 -5.80
CA TYR A 137 -8.82 8.51 -5.63
C TYR A 137 -9.09 8.20 -4.15
N SER A 138 -10.12 7.39 -3.90
CA SER A 138 -10.53 7.02 -2.54
C SER A 138 -9.47 6.23 -1.76
N GLN A 139 -9.50 6.33 -0.44
CA GLN A 139 -8.64 5.51 0.42
C GLN A 139 -9.02 4.03 0.40
N SER A 140 -10.29 3.70 0.11
CA SER A 140 -10.72 2.31 -0.04
C SER A 140 -10.07 1.63 -1.25
N LEU A 141 -9.87 2.36 -2.36
CA LEU A 141 -9.07 1.86 -3.47
C LEU A 141 -7.63 1.60 -3.01
N TRP A 142 -6.97 2.57 -2.39
CA TRP A 142 -5.58 2.40 -1.99
C TRP A 142 -5.35 1.27 -0.97
N LYS A 143 -6.32 1.00 -0.11
CA LYS A 143 -6.32 -0.11 0.83
C LYS A 143 -6.33 -1.47 0.14
N SER A 144 -6.98 -1.60 -1.02
CA SER A 144 -7.07 -2.88 -1.74
C SER A 144 -5.81 -3.21 -2.55
N ILE A 145 -4.95 -2.22 -2.83
CA ILE A 145 -3.77 -2.40 -3.68
C ILE A 145 -2.63 -3.06 -2.90
N PRO A 146 -2.10 -4.22 -3.37
CA PRO A 146 -0.97 -4.91 -2.76
C PRO A 146 0.37 -4.27 -3.17
N ILE A 147 0.59 -3.01 -2.78
CA ILE A 147 1.72 -2.18 -3.26
C ILE A 147 3.07 -2.86 -3.03
N ARG A 148 3.35 -3.36 -1.82
CA ARG A 148 4.63 -4.02 -1.50
C ARG A 148 4.85 -5.26 -2.35
N TYR A 149 3.83 -6.11 -2.50
CA TYR A 149 3.91 -7.28 -3.38
C TYR A 149 4.25 -6.90 -4.82
N LEU A 150 3.56 -5.91 -5.39
CA LEU A 150 3.79 -5.49 -6.77
C LEU A 150 5.22 -4.96 -6.97
N LEU A 151 5.77 -4.26 -5.97
CA LEU A 151 7.16 -3.78 -6.00
C LEU A 151 8.16 -4.92 -5.90
N ILE A 152 7.94 -5.86 -4.98
CA ILE A 152 8.79 -7.05 -4.82
C ILE A 152 8.79 -7.87 -6.11
N VAL A 153 7.64 -8.11 -6.72
CA VAL A 153 7.55 -8.86 -7.99
C VAL A 153 8.23 -8.12 -9.14
N ALA A 154 8.05 -6.79 -9.23
CA ALA A 154 8.73 -5.99 -10.25
C ALA A 154 10.26 -6.04 -10.10
N ASP A 155 10.77 -6.12 -8.87
CA ASP A 155 12.20 -6.29 -8.58
C ASP A 155 12.71 -7.70 -8.87
N MET A 156 11.97 -8.74 -8.44
CA MET A 156 12.32 -10.14 -8.68
C MET A 156 12.30 -10.50 -10.18
N ARG A 157 11.38 -9.90 -10.96
CA ARG A 157 11.27 -10.08 -12.42
C ARG A 157 11.90 -8.89 -13.16
N HIS A 158 13.15 -8.58 -12.82
CA HIS A 158 13.87 -7.41 -13.33
C HIS A 158 13.79 -7.24 -14.86
N SER A 159 14.01 -8.31 -15.63
CA SER A 159 13.98 -8.28 -17.10
C SER A 159 12.63 -7.85 -17.65
N ASP A 160 11.55 -8.25 -16.98
CA ASP A 160 10.18 -8.01 -17.44
C ASP A 160 9.74 -6.57 -17.18
N PHE A 161 10.18 -5.99 -16.06
CA PHE A 161 9.66 -4.71 -15.55
C PHE A 161 10.71 -3.59 -15.48
N GLN A 162 11.89 -3.78 -16.08
CA GLN A 162 13.02 -2.85 -16.01
C GLN A 162 12.62 -1.37 -16.21
N HIS A 163 11.87 -1.07 -17.27
CA HIS A 163 11.53 0.31 -17.63
C HIS A 163 10.47 0.94 -16.71
N ILE A 164 9.44 0.17 -16.31
CA ILE A 164 8.38 0.69 -15.44
C ILE A 164 8.84 0.82 -13.98
N ARG A 165 9.78 -0.03 -13.56
CA ARG A 165 10.34 0.01 -12.21
C ARG A 165 10.98 1.36 -11.88
N LEU A 166 11.72 1.94 -12.82
CA LEU A 166 12.36 3.25 -12.61
C LEU A 166 11.33 4.36 -12.33
N MET A 167 10.21 4.34 -13.07
CA MET A 167 9.09 5.25 -12.83
C MET A 167 8.48 5.02 -11.43
N LEU A 168 8.21 3.77 -11.07
CA LEU A 168 7.65 3.41 -9.76
C LEU A 168 8.55 3.88 -8.61
N GLN A 169 9.84 3.55 -8.66
CA GLN A 169 10.81 3.94 -7.64
C GLN A 169 10.90 5.46 -7.50
N ARG A 170 10.99 6.18 -8.62
CA ARG A 170 11.08 7.65 -8.62
C ARG A 170 9.89 8.28 -7.90
N TYR A 171 8.66 7.87 -8.23
CA TYR A 171 7.49 8.47 -7.60
C TYR A 171 7.27 7.99 -6.16
N LEU A 172 7.53 6.72 -5.85
CA LEU A 172 7.36 6.19 -4.49
C LEU A 172 8.32 6.82 -3.48
N VAL A 173 9.59 7.00 -3.84
CA VAL A 173 10.57 7.67 -2.97
C VAL A 173 10.16 9.12 -2.68
N LEU A 174 9.37 9.74 -3.55
CA LEU A 174 8.91 11.11 -3.35
C LEU A 174 7.56 11.20 -2.63
N SER A 175 6.67 10.22 -2.79
CA SER A 175 5.30 10.30 -2.26
C SER A 175 5.02 9.36 -1.08
N LEU A 176 5.53 8.13 -1.11
CA LEU A 176 5.21 7.07 -0.14
C LEU A 176 6.45 6.20 0.22
N PRO A 177 7.55 6.77 0.73
CA PRO A 177 8.77 6.01 1.05
C PRO A 177 8.55 4.84 2.02
N HIS A 178 7.72 5.01 3.05
CA HIS A 178 7.36 3.99 4.04
C HIS A 178 6.72 2.70 3.45
N LEU A 179 6.28 2.71 2.19
CA LEU A 179 5.76 1.52 1.50
C LEU A 179 6.83 0.73 0.74
N LEU A 180 8.06 1.24 0.62
CA LEU A 180 9.13 0.54 -0.08
C LEU A 180 9.47 -0.77 0.65
N PRO A 181 9.75 -1.86 -0.09
CA PRO A 181 10.13 -3.13 0.52
C PRO A 181 11.55 -3.07 1.10
N GLU A 182 11.77 -3.78 2.20
CA GLU A 182 13.06 -3.98 2.85
C GLU A 182 13.48 -5.45 2.67
N GLN A 183 14.72 -5.80 2.99
CA GLN A 183 15.27 -7.15 2.78
C GLN A 183 14.37 -8.26 3.36
N MET A 184 13.85 -8.05 4.57
CA MET A 184 12.94 -8.99 5.23
C MET A 184 11.64 -9.25 4.45
N HIS A 185 11.14 -8.25 3.70
CA HIS A 185 9.95 -8.42 2.88
C HIS A 185 10.24 -9.32 1.68
N PHE A 186 11.42 -9.21 1.05
CA PHE A 186 11.83 -10.11 -0.02
C PHE A 186 12.00 -11.55 0.48
N ASP A 187 12.45 -11.72 1.72
CA ASP A 187 12.65 -13.04 2.32
C ASP A 187 11.33 -13.83 2.43
N SER A 188 10.20 -13.16 2.66
CA SER A 188 8.86 -13.76 2.62
C SER A 188 8.49 -14.41 1.27
N PHE A 189 9.20 -14.04 0.19
CA PHE A 189 8.99 -14.56 -1.17
C PHE A 189 10.15 -15.44 -1.67
N LYS A 190 11.21 -15.66 -0.87
CA LYS A 190 12.29 -16.59 -1.21
C LYS A 190 11.72 -18.01 -1.31
N GLY A 191 11.59 -18.53 -2.53
CA GLY A 191 10.94 -19.81 -2.86
C GLY A 191 9.84 -19.69 -3.92
N LEU A 192 9.37 -18.48 -4.26
CA LEU A 192 8.40 -18.30 -5.37
C LEU A 192 8.96 -18.76 -6.72
N THR A 193 10.27 -18.61 -6.93
CA THR A 193 10.95 -18.92 -8.19
C THR A 193 11.14 -20.43 -8.41
N SER A 194 11.05 -21.27 -7.38
CA SER A 194 11.25 -22.72 -7.48
C SER A 194 9.97 -23.54 -7.68
N HIS A 195 8.78 -22.93 -7.56
CA HIS A 195 7.51 -23.68 -7.49
C HIS A 195 6.54 -23.49 -8.67
N ILE A 196 6.98 -22.88 -9.78
CA ILE A 196 6.17 -22.81 -11.00
C ILE A 196 5.93 -24.23 -11.61
N PHE A 197 6.67 -25.28 -11.19
CA PHE A 197 6.62 -26.59 -11.86
C PHE A 197 6.49 -27.87 -11.00
N THR A 198 6.18 -27.80 -9.69
CA THR A 198 5.99 -29.06 -8.93
C THR A 198 4.51 -29.46 -8.83
N ARG A 199 4.07 -30.32 -9.77
CA ARG A 199 2.83 -31.14 -9.73
C ARG A 199 2.87 -32.21 -8.60
N GLY A 200 3.31 -31.84 -7.40
CA GLY A 200 3.12 -32.67 -6.20
C GLY A 200 1.74 -32.41 -5.61
N LYS A 201 1.17 -33.37 -4.85
CA LYS A 201 -0.01 -33.14 -4.01
C LYS A 201 0.25 -31.90 -3.16
N ARG A 202 -0.36 -30.76 -3.53
CA ARG A 202 -0.26 -29.53 -2.75
C ARG A 202 -0.86 -29.84 -1.39
N SER A 203 -0.05 -29.75 -0.34
CA SER A 203 -0.60 -29.72 1.01
C SER A 203 -1.42 -28.44 1.10
N ILE A 204 -2.72 -28.56 1.35
CA ILE A 204 -3.66 -27.45 1.39
C ILE A 204 -4.24 -27.44 2.80
N VAL A 205 -4.27 -26.27 3.43
CA VAL A 205 -5.09 -26.03 4.61
C VAL A 205 -6.43 -25.47 4.13
N PRO A 206 -7.56 -26.17 4.30
CA PRO A 206 -8.85 -25.59 4.00
C PRO A 206 -9.12 -24.39 4.91
N VAL A 207 -9.59 -23.27 4.33
CA VAL A 207 -9.89 -22.04 5.08
C VAL A 207 -10.96 -22.28 6.15
N SER A 208 -11.97 -23.08 5.83
CA SER A 208 -13.04 -23.48 6.75
C SER A 208 -12.50 -24.31 7.91
N GLU A 209 -11.64 -25.29 7.65
CA GLU A 209 -11.05 -26.14 8.70
C GLU A 209 -10.20 -25.30 9.67
N PHE A 210 -9.40 -24.37 9.15
CA PHE A 210 -8.64 -23.44 9.98
C PHE A 210 -9.57 -22.54 10.81
N GLY A 211 -10.62 -22.01 10.20
CA GLY A 211 -11.62 -21.18 10.89
C GLY A 211 -12.30 -21.91 12.05
N PHE A 212 -12.74 -23.16 11.83
CA PHE A 212 -13.33 -23.98 12.90
C PHE A 212 -12.33 -24.28 14.02
N ALA A 213 -11.07 -24.58 13.69
CA ALA A 213 -10.04 -24.80 14.70
C ALA A 213 -9.74 -23.53 15.51
N LEU A 214 -9.82 -22.35 14.88
CA LEU A 214 -9.68 -21.06 15.54
C LEU A 214 -10.85 -20.77 16.49
N GLU A 215 -12.07 -21.08 16.07
CA GLU A 215 -13.27 -20.95 16.91
C GLU A 215 -13.20 -21.88 18.13
N ASP A 216 -12.80 -23.13 17.95
CA ASP A 216 -12.57 -24.08 19.06
C ASP A 216 -11.52 -23.56 20.05
N ALA A 217 -10.41 -23.01 19.55
CA ALA A 217 -9.36 -22.39 20.37
C ALA A 217 -9.88 -21.16 21.13
N THR A 218 -10.72 -20.35 20.49
CA THR A 218 -11.41 -19.21 21.12
C THR A 218 -12.38 -19.67 22.21
N ASN A 219 -12.91 -20.90 22.12
CA ASN A 219 -13.70 -21.55 23.15
C ASN A 219 -12.85 -22.33 24.18
N GLY A 220 -11.51 -22.27 24.09
CA GLY A 220 -10.57 -22.80 25.08
C GLY A 220 -10.22 -24.27 24.86
N ARG A 221 -10.49 -24.83 23.68
CA ARG A 221 -10.23 -26.22 23.31
C ARG A 221 -9.45 -26.28 22.00
N GLY A 222 -8.95 -27.44 21.60
CA GLY A 222 -8.43 -27.61 20.22
C GLY A 222 -7.13 -26.87 19.87
N PHE A 223 -6.40 -26.28 20.83
CA PHE A 223 -5.12 -25.60 20.57
C PHE A 223 -4.09 -26.46 19.82
N PHE A 224 -4.05 -27.77 20.10
CA PHE A 224 -3.16 -28.70 19.39
C PHE A 224 -3.48 -28.80 17.90
N LYS A 225 -4.77 -28.90 17.55
CA LYS A 225 -5.22 -28.94 16.15
C LYS A 225 -4.88 -27.63 15.44
N LEU A 226 -5.19 -26.50 16.07
CA LEU A 226 -4.85 -25.18 15.52
C LEU A 226 -3.34 -25.02 15.32
N SER A 227 -2.52 -25.42 16.30
CA SER A 227 -1.06 -25.39 16.20
C SER A 227 -0.54 -26.21 15.02
N LYS A 228 -1.03 -27.44 14.84
CA LYS A 228 -0.65 -28.27 13.68
C LYS A 228 -1.05 -27.63 12.34
N LEU A 229 -2.23 -27.02 12.26
CA LEU A 229 -2.69 -26.35 11.05
C LEU A 229 -1.87 -25.08 10.77
N THR A 230 -1.56 -24.29 11.79
CA THR A 230 -0.68 -23.11 11.70
C THR A 230 0.72 -23.50 11.23
N ASP A 231 1.27 -24.62 11.73
CA ASP A 231 2.58 -25.13 11.32
C ASP A 231 2.60 -25.54 9.85
N LEU A 232 1.54 -26.24 9.43
CA LEU A 232 1.40 -26.63 8.04
C LEU A 232 1.26 -25.39 7.16
N LEU A 233 0.42 -24.43 7.56
CA LEU A 233 0.20 -23.17 6.85
C LEU A 233 1.49 -22.35 6.72
N PHE A 234 2.29 -22.24 7.78
CA PHE A 234 3.53 -21.46 7.79
C PHE A 234 4.58 -21.99 6.79
N ASN A 235 4.58 -23.29 6.54
CA ASN A 235 5.47 -23.94 5.57
C ASN A 235 4.98 -23.83 4.12
N LEU A 236 3.72 -23.41 3.90
CA LEU A 236 3.19 -23.17 2.56
C LEU A 236 3.67 -21.82 2.00
N PRO A 237 3.67 -21.66 0.66
CA PRO A 237 4.01 -20.39 0.03
C PRO A 237 2.94 -19.33 0.32
N ILE A 238 3.30 -18.05 0.24
CA ILE A 238 2.44 -16.91 0.61
C ILE A 238 1.08 -16.92 -0.11
N GLN A 239 1.00 -17.44 -1.33
CA GLN A 239 -0.24 -17.58 -2.10
C GLN A 239 -1.26 -18.49 -1.40
N SER A 240 -0.79 -19.57 -0.77
CA SER A 240 -1.64 -20.49 -0.03
C SER A 240 -1.95 -19.98 1.38
N GLN A 241 -1.17 -19.04 1.89
CA GLN A 241 -1.40 -18.41 3.20
C GLN A 241 -2.45 -17.32 3.13
N MET A 242 -2.45 -16.53 2.05
CA MET A 242 -3.29 -15.35 1.91
C MET A 242 -4.81 -15.58 2.06
N PRO A 243 -5.40 -16.71 1.62
CA PRO A 243 -6.81 -17.01 1.86
C PRO A 243 -7.19 -17.05 3.35
N HIS A 244 -6.23 -17.21 4.26
CA HIS A 244 -6.43 -17.23 5.70
C HIS A 244 -6.27 -15.85 6.36
N PHE A 245 -6.14 -14.76 5.58
CA PHE A 245 -5.91 -13.41 6.08
C PHE A 245 -6.85 -13.02 7.22
N GLU A 246 -8.16 -13.14 7.00
CA GLU A 246 -9.18 -12.76 8.00
C GLU A 246 -9.10 -13.63 9.25
N ASN A 247 -8.83 -14.93 9.10
CA ASN A 247 -8.67 -15.84 10.23
C ASN A 247 -7.44 -15.48 11.07
N ILE A 248 -6.31 -15.15 10.45
CA ILE A 248 -5.09 -14.75 11.18
C ILE A 248 -5.30 -13.38 11.84
N LEU A 249 -5.98 -12.45 11.19
CA LEU A 249 -6.33 -11.17 11.77
C LEU A 249 -7.22 -11.33 13.02
N GLN A 250 -8.24 -12.19 12.93
CA GLN A 250 -9.07 -12.56 14.08
C GLN A 250 -8.24 -13.25 15.17
N ALA A 251 -7.36 -14.18 14.79
CA ALA A 251 -6.47 -14.88 15.71
C ALA A 251 -5.61 -13.91 16.52
N MET A 252 -5.00 -12.91 15.88
CA MET A 252 -4.21 -11.85 16.55
C MET A 252 -5.01 -10.95 17.51
N THR A 253 -6.34 -11.01 17.45
CA THR A 253 -7.22 -10.29 18.38
C THR A 253 -7.59 -11.19 19.56
N VAL A 254 -7.96 -12.45 19.30
CA VAL A 254 -8.38 -13.38 20.36
C VAL A 254 -7.19 -13.94 21.15
N SER A 255 -5.98 -13.97 20.57
CA SER A 255 -4.77 -14.48 21.20
C SER A 255 -4.09 -13.51 22.18
N LEU A 256 -4.67 -12.33 22.43
CA LEU A 256 -4.14 -11.35 23.38
C LEU A 256 -4.17 -11.84 24.83
N ASP A 257 -4.96 -12.88 25.12
CA ASP A 257 -5.04 -13.50 26.44
C ASP A 257 -3.91 -14.53 26.65
N GLU A 258 -2.79 -14.07 27.22
CA GLU A 258 -1.59 -14.89 27.42
C GLU A 258 -1.80 -16.08 28.36
N GLU A 259 -2.75 -16.00 29.29
CA GLU A 259 -3.02 -17.10 30.23
C GLU A 259 -3.67 -18.30 29.52
N ARG A 260 -4.40 -18.02 28.44
CA ARG A 260 -5.20 -19.00 27.72
C ARG A 260 -4.51 -19.54 26.47
N TRP A 261 -3.71 -18.71 25.80
CA TRP A 261 -3.12 -19.04 24.51
C TRP A 261 -1.68 -19.55 24.63
N PRO A 262 -1.34 -20.73 24.09
CA PRO A 262 0.03 -21.23 24.11
C PRO A 262 0.98 -20.28 23.36
N ARG A 263 2.02 -19.80 24.05
CA ARG A 263 2.99 -18.82 23.49
C ARG A 263 3.57 -19.22 22.14
N ALA A 264 3.96 -20.49 21.97
CA ALA A 264 4.52 -20.98 20.70
C ALA A 264 3.53 -20.86 19.52
N LEU A 265 2.23 -20.98 19.77
CA LEU A 265 1.20 -20.79 18.76
C LEU A 265 1.07 -19.30 18.40
N VAL A 266 1.03 -18.42 19.41
CA VAL A 266 0.96 -16.97 19.20
C VAL A 266 2.18 -16.46 18.44
N GLU A 267 3.38 -16.94 18.73
CA GLU A 267 4.60 -16.60 18.00
C GLU A 267 4.50 -16.97 16.51
N LYS A 268 3.93 -18.15 16.18
CA LYS A 268 3.72 -18.55 14.77
C LYS A 268 2.62 -17.74 14.08
N LEU A 269 1.54 -17.40 14.78
CA LEU A 269 0.50 -16.51 14.26
C LEU A 269 1.08 -15.12 13.94
N ALA A 270 1.91 -14.58 14.84
CA ALA A 270 2.63 -13.33 14.59
C ALA A 270 3.54 -13.44 13.35
N LEU A 271 4.30 -14.52 13.19
CA LEU A 271 5.12 -14.73 11.98
C LEU A 271 4.29 -14.80 10.68
N LEU A 272 3.08 -15.37 10.71
CA LEU A 272 2.15 -15.34 9.57
C LEU A 272 1.65 -13.92 9.29
N TRP A 273 1.29 -13.18 10.34
CA TRP A 273 0.91 -11.76 10.23
C TRP A 273 2.04 -10.94 9.58
N GLU A 274 3.29 -11.17 9.99
CA GLU A 274 4.47 -10.52 9.41
C GLU A 274 4.66 -10.83 7.92
N ARG A 275 4.31 -12.03 7.47
CA ARG A 275 4.33 -12.37 6.04
C ARG A 275 3.25 -11.62 5.26
N PHE A 276 2.08 -11.39 5.84
CA PHE A 276 1.02 -10.59 5.22
C PHE A 276 1.37 -9.11 5.14
N ASP A 277 2.16 -8.57 6.08
CA ASP A 277 2.69 -7.21 6.02
C ASP A 277 3.60 -6.98 4.79
N SER A 278 4.24 -8.06 4.32
CA SER A 278 5.04 -8.04 3.09
C SER A 278 4.18 -7.93 1.82
N VAL A 279 2.86 -8.17 1.91
CA VAL A 279 1.91 -8.15 0.77
C VAL A 279 1.04 -6.88 0.80
N LEU A 280 0.29 -6.68 1.88
CA LEU A 280 -0.79 -5.69 2.03
C LEU A 280 -0.69 -4.92 3.35
N PRO A 281 0.35 -4.09 3.54
CA PRO A 281 0.61 -3.45 4.83
C PRO A 281 -0.50 -2.51 5.29
N ARG A 282 -1.04 -1.69 4.36
CA ARG A 282 -2.06 -0.70 4.70
C ARG A 282 -3.32 -1.37 5.26
N ARG A 283 -3.85 -2.36 4.54
CA ARG A 283 -5.02 -3.11 4.97
C ARG A 283 -4.77 -3.86 6.27
N LEU A 284 -3.68 -4.61 6.34
CA LEU A 284 -3.33 -5.39 7.52
C LEU A 284 -3.23 -4.51 8.76
N HIS A 285 -2.51 -3.39 8.66
CA HIS A 285 -2.31 -2.48 9.77
C HIS A 285 -3.62 -1.83 10.21
N GLU A 286 -4.38 -1.23 9.29
CA GLU A 286 -5.66 -0.60 9.62
C GLU A 286 -6.62 -1.57 10.28
N ASP A 287 -6.78 -2.76 9.72
CA ASP A 287 -7.73 -3.74 10.24
C ASP A 287 -7.27 -4.29 11.61
N THR A 288 -5.95 -4.48 11.81
CA THR A 288 -5.38 -4.91 13.11
C THR A 288 -5.63 -3.85 14.18
N ILE A 289 -5.32 -2.58 13.90
CA ILE A 289 -5.53 -1.46 14.83
C ILE A 289 -7.01 -1.32 15.16
N ARG A 290 -7.87 -1.37 14.14
CA ARG A 290 -9.31 -1.22 14.33
C ARG A 290 -9.85 -2.27 15.29
N LEU A 291 -9.37 -3.51 15.18
CA LEU A 291 -9.77 -4.58 16.10
C LEU A 291 -9.21 -4.36 17.51
N TRP A 292 -7.94 -3.97 17.64
CA TRP A 292 -7.32 -3.70 18.94
C TRP A 292 -7.90 -2.48 19.66
N LEU A 293 -8.36 -1.45 18.94
CA LEU A 293 -8.99 -0.26 19.51
C LEU A 293 -10.48 -0.46 19.83
N LYS A 294 -11.16 -1.40 19.16
CA LYS A 294 -12.55 -1.77 19.48
C LYS A 294 -12.66 -2.73 20.68
N SER A 295 -11.53 -3.24 21.17
CA SER A 295 -11.50 -4.12 22.33
C SER A 295 -12.02 -3.40 23.58
N PRO A 296 -12.79 -4.06 24.47
CA PRO A 296 -13.29 -3.45 25.70
C PRO A 296 -12.19 -2.99 26.67
N GLN A 297 -10.96 -3.51 26.51
CA GLN A 297 -9.79 -3.12 27.31
C GLN A 297 -8.93 -2.03 26.64
N ALA A 298 -9.38 -1.48 25.52
CA ALA A 298 -8.79 -0.29 24.92
C ALA A 298 -9.20 0.97 25.71
N SER A 299 -8.37 2.00 25.68
CA SER A 299 -8.77 3.30 26.24
C SER A 299 -9.99 3.84 25.47
N GLN A 300 -10.93 4.53 26.12
CA GLN A 300 -12.11 5.07 25.44
C GLN A 300 -11.70 5.98 24.28
N ILE A 301 -12.08 5.60 23.05
CA ILE A 301 -11.84 6.39 21.83
C ILE A 301 -13.21 6.69 21.22
N PRO A 302 -13.52 7.96 20.87
CA PRO A 302 -14.66 8.25 20.03
C PRO A 302 -14.50 7.49 18.71
N ASN A 303 -15.56 6.80 18.27
CA ASN A 303 -15.59 5.90 17.12
C ASN A 303 -14.69 6.42 15.98
N LEU A 304 -13.63 5.69 15.65
CA LEU A 304 -12.79 6.04 14.50
C LEU A 304 -13.62 5.80 13.23
N ASP A 305 -13.93 6.89 12.54
CA ASP A 305 -14.69 6.85 11.27
C ASP A 305 -13.90 6.13 10.18
N ASP A 306 -14.61 5.59 9.18
CA ASP A 306 -14.13 4.82 8.01
C ASP A 306 -13.00 5.47 7.15
N ARG A 307 -12.49 6.65 7.53
CA ARG A 307 -11.29 7.33 6.96
C ARG A 307 -10.00 7.05 7.76
N ASP A 308 -9.95 5.90 8.43
CA ASP A 308 -8.95 5.50 9.43
C ASP A 308 -7.48 5.81 9.07
N ASN A 309 -7.03 5.56 7.83
CA ASN A 309 -5.60 5.71 7.51
C ASN A 309 -5.14 7.17 7.45
N ASP A 310 -5.81 8.00 6.65
CA ASP A 310 -5.51 9.43 6.58
C ASP A 310 -5.72 10.09 7.95
N PHE A 311 -6.72 9.63 8.70
CA PHE A 311 -6.95 10.06 10.07
C PHE A 311 -5.77 9.73 10.99
N ILE A 312 -5.29 8.48 11.02
CA ILE A 312 -4.14 8.08 11.86
C ILE A 312 -2.86 8.82 11.44
N ILE A 313 -2.63 8.98 10.13
CA ILE A 313 -1.48 9.72 9.60
C ILE A 313 -1.57 11.21 10.01
N SER A 314 -2.77 11.80 10.00
CA SER A 314 -3.00 13.22 10.29
C SER A 314 -3.07 13.57 11.79
N HIS A 315 -3.63 12.69 12.62
CA HIS A 315 -3.89 12.93 14.06
C HIS A 315 -2.75 12.46 14.98
N THR A 316 -1.65 11.97 14.41
CA THR A 316 -0.44 11.45 15.08
C THR A 316 -0.48 9.92 15.32
N PRO A 317 0.59 9.18 14.97
CA PRO A 317 0.80 7.76 15.29
C PRO A 317 0.70 7.39 16.78
N LEU A 318 0.71 8.35 17.71
CA LEU A 318 0.61 8.07 19.15
C LEU A 318 -0.79 7.58 19.56
N ILE A 319 -1.83 7.79 18.74
CA ILE A 319 -3.17 7.22 18.99
C ILE A 319 -3.13 5.69 19.11
N LEU A 320 -2.14 5.05 18.50
CA LEU A 320 -1.94 3.60 18.54
C LEU A 320 -1.73 3.08 19.97
N PHE A 321 -1.16 3.88 20.87
CA PHE A 321 -0.97 3.49 22.27
C PHE A 321 -2.27 3.34 23.06
N ARG A 322 -3.41 3.74 22.49
CA ARG A 322 -4.74 3.51 23.09
C ARG A 322 -5.31 2.12 22.79
N ALA A 323 -4.56 1.27 22.08
CA ALA A 323 -4.92 -0.12 21.83
C ALA A 323 -5.11 -0.90 23.14
N ASP A 324 -5.72 -2.09 23.04
CA ASP A 324 -5.86 -3.03 24.15
C ASP A 324 -4.55 -3.20 24.92
N SER A 325 -4.60 -2.93 26.23
CA SER A 325 -3.41 -2.94 27.09
C SER A 325 -2.63 -4.27 27.09
N ARG A 326 -3.28 -5.39 26.75
CA ARG A 326 -2.65 -6.72 26.65
C ARG A 326 -1.64 -6.82 25.50
N VAL A 327 -1.81 -6.00 24.46
CA VAL A 327 -0.84 -5.91 23.34
C VAL A 327 0.56 -5.61 23.87
N PHE A 328 0.66 -4.73 24.88
CA PHE A 328 1.94 -4.30 25.46
C PHE A 328 2.56 -5.32 26.41
N LYS A 329 1.75 -6.26 26.93
CA LYS A 329 2.22 -7.33 27.81
C LYS A 329 2.75 -8.51 27.01
N SER A 330 2.23 -8.72 25.80
CA SER A 330 2.55 -9.89 25.01
C SER A 330 3.69 -9.67 24.01
N PRO A 331 4.86 -10.32 24.17
CA PRO A 331 6.01 -10.11 23.27
C PRO A 331 5.71 -10.26 21.76
N PRO A 332 4.99 -11.31 21.28
CA PRO A 332 4.67 -11.43 19.86
C PRO A 332 3.74 -10.31 19.35
N HIS A 333 2.74 -9.90 20.14
CA HIS A 333 1.84 -8.81 19.76
C HIS A 333 2.54 -7.45 19.81
N LEU A 334 3.36 -7.21 20.83
CA LEU A 334 4.18 -6.01 20.96
C LEU A 334 5.14 -5.87 19.76
N LYS A 335 5.72 -6.96 19.28
CA LYS A 335 6.55 -6.95 18.06
C LYS A 335 5.76 -6.49 16.84
N CYS A 336 4.56 -7.03 16.62
CA CYS A 336 3.66 -6.59 15.54
C CYS A 336 3.25 -5.12 15.71
N PHE A 337 2.93 -4.70 16.95
CA PHE A 337 2.62 -3.31 17.29
C PHE A 337 3.78 -2.38 16.95
N CYS A 338 5.02 -2.72 17.31
CA CYS A 338 6.20 -1.89 17.02
C CYS A 338 6.42 -1.71 15.51
N ARG A 339 6.16 -2.74 14.70
CA ARG A 339 6.22 -2.64 13.24
C ARG A 339 5.18 -1.68 12.69
N LEU A 340 3.96 -1.81 13.18
CA LEU A 340 2.84 -0.96 12.82
C LEU A 340 3.10 0.50 13.23
N LEU A 341 3.56 0.73 14.46
CA LEU A 341 3.95 2.06 14.95
C LEU A 341 5.05 2.67 14.10
N SER A 342 6.10 1.88 13.79
CA SER A 342 7.20 2.32 12.92
C SER A 342 6.70 2.71 11.52
N PHE A 343 5.77 1.94 10.97
CA PHE A 343 5.12 2.22 9.69
C PHE A 343 4.40 3.57 9.71
N TYR A 344 3.56 3.84 10.72
CA TYR A 344 2.82 5.11 10.81
C TYR A 344 3.70 6.31 11.18
N LEU A 345 4.75 6.12 11.99
CA LEU A 345 5.76 7.16 12.24
C LEU A 345 6.48 7.54 10.95
N ALA A 346 6.87 6.56 10.13
CA ALA A 346 7.44 6.80 8.82
C ALA A 346 6.44 7.49 7.88
N ALA A 347 5.19 7.02 7.82
CA ALA A 347 4.14 7.63 7.00
C ALA A 347 3.86 9.09 7.38
N SER A 348 3.75 9.37 8.69
CA SER A 348 3.56 10.74 9.22
C SER A 348 4.74 11.64 8.88
N ARG A 349 5.96 11.14 9.06
CA ARG A 349 7.19 11.86 8.68
C ARG A 349 7.21 12.18 7.19
N ASP A 350 6.97 11.18 6.35
CA ASP A 350 7.02 11.31 4.88
C ASP A 350 5.96 12.30 4.39
N ALA A 351 4.73 12.23 4.91
CA ALA A 351 3.66 13.17 4.58
C ALA A 351 4.03 14.62 4.94
N ASN A 352 4.72 14.84 6.06
CA ASN A 352 5.17 16.18 6.44
C ASN A 352 6.36 16.67 5.62
N TYR A 353 7.33 15.81 5.27
CA TYR A 353 8.40 16.18 4.33
C TYR A 353 7.87 16.53 2.95
N LEU A 354 6.83 15.83 2.51
CA LEU A 354 6.18 16.09 1.24
C LEU A 354 5.47 17.46 1.25
N LYS A 355 4.76 17.80 2.35
CA LYS A 355 4.22 19.16 2.56
C LYS A 355 5.32 20.22 2.55
N LEU A 356 6.45 19.98 3.21
CA LEU A 356 7.58 20.89 3.25
C LEU A 356 8.21 21.10 1.87
N THR A 357 8.47 20.01 1.12
CA THR A 357 9.05 20.07 -0.23
C THR A 357 8.18 20.90 -1.17
N ARG A 358 6.85 20.80 -1.03
CA ARG A 358 5.89 21.59 -1.82
C ARG A 358 5.86 23.07 -1.41
N ALA A 359 6.19 23.39 -0.17
CA ALA A 359 6.23 24.75 0.33
C ALA A 359 7.38 25.56 -0.29
N ILE A 360 8.44 24.92 -0.80
CA ILE A 360 9.61 25.56 -1.42
C ILE A 360 9.23 26.55 -2.52
N ALA A 361 8.21 26.25 -3.32
CA ALA A 361 7.84 27.07 -4.48
C ALA A 361 7.21 28.43 -4.10
N TYR A 362 6.76 28.60 -2.85
CA TYR A 362 5.93 29.73 -2.43
C TYR A 362 6.47 30.49 -1.22
N ASN A 363 7.47 29.94 -0.52
CA ASN A 363 7.98 30.52 0.71
C ASN A 363 9.38 31.09 0.50
N THR A 364 9.69 32.14 1.25
CA THR A 364 11.03 32.72 1.30
C THR A 364 12.01 31.73 1.93
N LYS A 365 13.31 31.93 1.69
CA LYS A 365 14.35 31.09 2.31
C LYS A 365 14.28 31.07 3.84
N SER A 366 13.89 32.20 4.46
CA SER A 366 13.75 32.31 5.91
C SER A 366 12.57 31.49 6.44
N GLU A 367 11.39 31.62 5.82
CA GLU A 367 10.20 30.83 6.19
C GLU A 367 10.42 29.33 5.96
N MET A 368 11.16 28.96 4.92
CA MET A 368 11.53 27.57 4.66
C MET A 368 12.45 27.01 5.75
N ALA A 369 13.45 27.79 6.19
CA ALA A 369 14.33 27.38 7.28
C ALA A 369 13.55 27.18 8.59
N GLU A 370 12.62 28.07 8.91
CA GLU A 370 11.74 27.96 10.07
C GLU A 370 10.84 26.70 9.98
N LYS A 371 10.19 26.46 8.83
CA LYS A 371 9.37 25.25 8.61
C LYS A 371 10.18 23.97 8.70
N GLU A 372 11.42 23.97 8.22
CA GLU A 372 12.36 22.85 8.36
C GLU A 372 12.70 22.58 9.84
N GLU A 373 12.97 23.63 10.61
CA GLU A 373 13.26 23.53 12.04
C GLU A 373 12.05 23.03 12.84
N LEU A 374 10.86 23.58 12.57
CA LEU A 374 9.59 23.14 13.16
C LEU A 374 9.32 21.66 12.87
N LEU A 375 9.53 21.23 11.61
CA LEU A 375 9.35 19.83 11.24
C LEU A 375 10.35 18.92 11.98
N ARG A 376 11.63 19.31 12.07
CA ARG A 376 12.64 18.55 12.82
C ARG A 376 12.28 18.46 14.31
N SER A 377 11.84 19.56 14.92
CA SER A 377 11.40 19.61 16.31
C SER A 377 10.17 18.74 16.55
N PHE A 378 9.18 18.79 15.65
CA PHE A 378 7.97 17.96 15.70
C PHE A 378 8.32 16.46 15.65
N ILE A 379 9.15 16.04 14.67
CA ILE A 379 9.60 14.65 14.56
C ILE A 379 10.39 14.23 15.80
N GLY A 380 11.25 15.11 16.32
CA GLY A 380 12.01 14.89 17.54
C GLY A 380 11.11 14.66 18.75
N THR A 381 10.11 15.52 18.94
CA THR A 381 9.13 15.45 20.03
C THR A 381 8.29 14.18 19.92
N GLN A 382 7.83 13.83 18.73
CA GLN A 382 7.07 12.61 18.49
C GLN A 382 7.88 11.36 18.86
N ARG A 383 9.16 11.30 18.47
CA ARG A 383 10.06 10.19 18.84
C ARG A 383 10.31 10.13 20.34
N LEU A 384 10.51 11.29 20.98
CA LEU A 384 10.72 11.35 22.42
C LEU A 384 9.48 10.89 23.19
N ALA A 385 8.29 11.28 22.75
CA ALA A 385 7.03 10.81 23.31
C ALA A 385 6.87 9.28 23.16
N VAL A 386 7.22 8.70 22.02
CA VAL A 386 7.23 7.24 21.83
C VAL A 386 8.16 6.56 22.83
N VAL A 387 9.40 7.05 22.96
CA VAL A 387 10.38 6.51 23.90
C VAL A 387 9.88 6.62 25.35
N GLN A 388 9.32 7.78 25.72
CA GLN A 388 8.78 8.02 27.04
C GLN A 388 7.64 7.04 27.37
N VAL A 389 6.70 6.84 26.45
CA VAL A 389 5.62 5.86 26.65
C VAL A 389 6.17 4.44 26.80
N PHE A 390 7.19 4.05 26.03
CA PHE A 390 7.83 2.75 26.23
C PHE A 390 8.54 2.61 27.58
N ILE A 391 9.20 3.67 28.07
CA ILE A 391 9.79 3.68 29.42
C ILE A 391 8.68 3.49 30.46
N GLU A 392 7.57 4.23 30.34
CA GLU A 392 6.43 4.08 31.26
C GLU A 392 5.81 2.68 31.22
N LEU A 393 5.74 2.05 30.05
CA LEU A 393 5.31 0.66 29.89
C LEU A 393 6.28 -0.34 30.55
N CYS A 394 7.59 -0.06 30.52
CA CYS A 394 8.60 -0.89 31.17
C CYS A 394 8.65 -0.69 32.69
N ASP A 395 8.43 0.53 33.17
CA ASP A 395 8.41 0.89 34.59
C ASP A 395 7.08 0.48 35.27
N GLY A 396 6.02 0.32 34.47
CA GLY A 396 4.68 -0.05 34.90
C GLY A 396 4.53 -1.51 35.34
N GLY A 397 4.90 -1.80 36.59
CA GLY A 397 4.17 -2.79 37.40
C GLY A 397 2.70 -2.36 37.60
N PRO A 398 1.76 -3.28 37.88
CA PRO A 398 0.34 -3.10 37.64
C PRO A 398 -0.28 -2.05 38.58
N GLN A 399 -0.35 -0.76 38.22
CA GLN A 399 -1.17 0.20 38.99
C GLN A 399 -1.49 1.60 38.40
N LYS A 400 -1.18 1.95 37.15
CA LYS A 400 -1.26 3.38 36.74
C LYS A 400 -2.14 3.80 35.56
N TYR A 401 -3.07 2.96 35.10
CA TYR A 401 -4.05 3.41 34.11
C TYR A 401 -5.45 2.84 34.43
N THR A 402 -6.12 3.45 35.41
CA THR A 402 -7.59 3.44 35.59
C THR A 402 -8.18 4.68 34.96
#